data_AF-A0A2T0ANY1-F1
#
_entry.id   AF-A0A2T0ANY1-F1
#
_cell.length_a   1.000
_cell.length_b   1.000
_cell.length_c   1.000
_cell.angle_alpha   90.00
_cell.angle_beta   90.00
_cell.angle_gamma   90.00
#
_symmetry.space_group_name_H-M   'P 1'
#
loop_
_entity.id
_entity.type
_entity.pdbx_description
1 polymer ?
#
loop_
_entity_poly.entity_id
_entity_poly.type
_entity_poly.pdbx_seq_one_letter_code
_entity_poly.pdbx_strand_id
1 'polypeptide(L)'
;MTLLELLVKPKSLGLEEVCEQYITTLKSYPNLQLIDFYLEIAVLGAEIRAKYRVRTPDAIQLASALASDATLFFTNDLSLPRAFFLPGRSLPHLHQFPSLLRPEARQRQEQKLFHPGLRLELPPDVSPSLSRSFSFR
;
A
#
# COMPACT_ATOMS: atom_id res chain seq x y z
N MET A 1 -0.73 2.84 11.67
CA MET A 1 -2.08 3.41 11.50
C MET A 1 -3.20 2.36 11.55
N THR A 2 -3.15 1.28 10.76
CA THR A 2 -4.25 0.30 10.67
C THR A 2 -4.67 -0.30 12.02
N LEU A 3 -3.71 -0.67 12.88
CA LEU A 3 -4.04 -1.20 14.21
C LEU A 3 -4.78 -0.17 15.07
N LEU A 4 -4.41 1.11 15.00
CA LEU A 4 -5.11 2.18 15.71
C LEU A 4 -6.58 2.22 15.28
N GLU A 5 -6.84 2.26 13.97
CA GLU A 5 -8.20 2.31 13.41
C GLU A 5 -9.05 1.11 13.85
N LEU A 6 -8.45 -0.08 13.82
CA LEU A 6 -9.09 -1.33 14.22
C LEU A 6 -9.45 -1.37 15.72
N LEU A 7 -8.64 -0.74 16.56
CA LEU A 7 -8.84 -0.71 18.01
C LEU A 7 -9.80 0.40 18.49
N VAL A 8 -10.10 1.43 17.69
CA VAL A 8 -10.95 2.57 18.13
C VAL A 8 -12.30 2.11 18.67
N LYS A 9 -13.01 1.26 17.91
CA LYS A 9 -14.36 0.83 18.30
C LYS A 9 -14.36 -0.03 19.58
N PRO A 10 -13.59 -1.12 19.71
CA PRO A 10 -13.57 -1.90 20.94
C PRO A 10 -13.07 -1.09 22.14
N LYS A 11 -12.07 -0.21 21.96
CA LYS A 11 -11.62 0.71 23.02
C LYS A 11 -12.73 1.65 23.48
N SER A 12 -13.51 2.23 22.56
CA SER A 12 -14.64 3.11 22.90
C SER A 12 -15.75 2.42 23.69
N LEU A 13 -15.83 1.10 23.60
CA LEU A 13 -16.81 0.26 24.30
C LEU A 13 -16.25 -0.38 25.58
N GLY A 14 -14.99 -0.11 25.94
CA GLY A 14 -14.32 -0.73 27.08
C GLY A 14 -14.03 -2.23 26.93
N LEU A 15 -14.02 -2.74 25.69
CA LEU A 15 -13.81 -4.16 25.39
C LEU A 15 -12.31 -4.47 25.26
N GLU A 16 -11.60 -4.50 26.40
CA GLU A 16 -10.15 -4.71 26.41
C GLU A 16 -9.75 -6.09 25.91
N GLU A 17 -10.48 -7.14 26.30
CA GLU A 17 -10.24 -8.52 25.83
C GLU A 17 -10.28 -8.63 24.30
N VAL A 18 -11.20 -7.91 23.66
CA VAL A 18 -11.30 -7.87 22.19
C VAL A 18 -10.08 -7.17 21.58
N CYS A 19 -9.57 -6.11 22.23
CA CYS A 19 -8.35 -5.43 21.79
C CYS A 19 -7.14 -6.35 21.86
N GLU A 20 -6.99 -7.09 22.97
CA GLU A 20 -5.91 -8.06 23.16
C GLU A 20 -5.99 -9.21 22.16
N GLN A 21 -7.19 -9.73 21.91
CA GLN A 21 -7.43 -10.76 20.89
C GLN A 21 -7.00 -10.28 19.50
N TYR A 22 -7.36 -9.05 19.11
CA TYR A 22 -6.94 -8.47 17.84
C TYR A 22 -5.42 -8.33 17.72
N ILE A 23 -4.76 -7.78 18.75
CA ILE A 23 -3.30 -7.61 18.74
C ILE A 23 -2.60 -8.97 18.66
N THR A 24 -3.03 -9.93 19.49
CA THR A 24 -2.42 -11.27 19.56
C THR A 24 -2.60 -12.03 18.25
N THR A 25 -3.80 -11.97 17.66
CA THR A 25 -4.12 -12.63 16.39
C THR A 25 -3.32 -12.03 15.24
N LEU A 26 -3.23 -10.69 15.15
CA LEU A 26 -2.47 -10.04 14.08
C LEU A 26 -0.96 -10.33 14.20
N LYS A 27 -0.43 -10.44 15.42
CA LYS A 27 0.98 -10.81 15.66
C LYS A 27 1.28 -12.29 15.41
N SER A 28 0.29 -13.17 15.38
CA SER A 28 0.51 -14.62 15.23
C SER A 28 0.58 -15.08 13.77
N TYR A 29 0.14 -14.27 12.81
CA TYR A 29 0.19 -14.63 11.39
C TYR A 29 1.64 -14.67 10.87
N PRO A 30 2.08 -15.78 10.25
CA PRO A 30 3.49 -15.97 9.88
C PRO A 30 3.98 -15.05 8.76
N ASN A 31 3.06 -14.51 7.95
CA ASN A 31 3.36 -13.66 6.79
C ASN A 31 2.80 -12.23 6.96
N LEU A 32 2.41 -11.84 8.17
CA LEU A 32 1.95 -10.49 8.48
C LEU A 32 2.98 -9.80 9.36
N GLN A 33 3.36 -8.59 8.99
CA GLN A 33 4.22 -7.74 9.80
C GLN A 33 3.48 -6.47 10.16
N LEU A 34 3.48 -6.14 11.45
CA LEU A 34 3.04 -4.84 11.93
C LEU A 34 4.25 -3.90 11.87
N ILE A 35 4.16 -2.89 11.01
CA ILE A 35 5.21 -1.89 10.86
C ILE A 35 5.01 -0.80 11.92
N ASP A 36 6.04 -0.59 12.72
CA ASP A 36 6.12 0.48 13.71
C ASP A 36 6.11 1.87 13.04
N PHE A 37 5.74 2.89 13.81
CA PHE A 37 5.72 4.26 13.35
C PHE A 37 6.94 5.03 13.87
N TYR A 38 7.86 5.37 12.96
CA TYR A 38 9.09 6.12 13.26
C TYR A 38 9.08 7.53 12.65
N LEU A 39 10.05 8.36 13.03
CA LEU A 39 10.16 9.75 12.57
C LEU A 39 10.24 9.86 11.04
N GLU A 40 10.96 8.95 10.39
CA GLU A 40 11.13 8.90 8.94
C GLU A 40 9.79 8.70 8.22
N ILE A 41 8.90 7.87 8.78
CA ILE A 41 7.55 7.67 8.25
C ILE A 41 6.71 8.93 8.42
N ALA A 42 6.88 9.67 9.53
CA ALA A 42 6.19 10.93 9.74
C ALA A 42 6.62 12.00 8.73
N VAL A 43 7.93 12.14 8.49
CA VAL A 43 8.50 13.09 7.52
C VAL A 43 8.04 12.73 6.10
N LEU A 44 8.21 11.47 5.68
CA LEU A 44 7.77 11.00 4.37
C LEU A 44 6.25 11.14 4.18
N GLY A 45 5.46 10.84 5.22
CA GLY A 45 4.01 11.02 5.21
C GLY A 45 3.61 12.49 5.02
N ALA A 46 4.33 13.42 5.65
CA ALA A 46 4.11 14.85 5.46
C ALA A 46 4.41 15.29 4.01
N GLU A 47 5.49 14.79 3.40
CA GLU A 47 5.83 15.04 1.99
C GLU A 47 4.74 14.52 1.04
N ILE A 48 4.31 13.26 1.22
CA ILE A 48 3.22 12.63 0.45
C ILE A 48 1.94 13.46 0.58
N ARG A 49 1.56 13.84 1.80
CA ARG A 49 0.35 14.63 2.05
C ARG A 49 0.44 16.03 1.42
N ALA A 50 1.57 16.72 1.55
CA ALA A 50 1.77 18.04 0.95
C ALA A 50 1.63 17.99 -0.57
N LYS A 51 2.16 16.94 -1.19
CA LYS A 51 2.16 16.77 -2.64
C LYS A 51 0.83 16.29 -3.22
N TYR A 52 0.21 15.28 -2.61
CA TYR A 52 -0.96 14.60 -3.16
C TYR A 52 -2.27 14.96 -2.46
N ARG A 53 -2.21 15.73 -1.36
CA ARG A 53 -3.37 16.17 -0.58
C ARG A 53 -4.26 15.03 -0.05
N VAL A 54 -3.70 13.83 0.10
CA VAL A 54 -4.35 12.67 0.72
C VAL A 54 -4.53 12.87 2.23
N ARG A 55 -5.44 12.13 2.88
CA ARG A 55 -5.68 12.26 4.34
C ARG A 55 -4.45 11.79 5.12
N THR A 56 -4.28 12.28 6.35
CA THR A 56 -3.13 11.93 7.20
C THR A 56 -2.97 10.41 7.39
N PRO A 57 -4.03 9.62 7.68
CA PRO A 57 -3.90 8.16 7.78
C PRO A 57 -3.39 7.51 6.50
N ASP A 58 -3.94 7.92 5.34
CA ASP A 58 -3.54 7.40 4.03
C ASP A 58 -2.09 7.74 3.71
N ALA A 59 -1.66 8.97 4.02
CA ALA A 59 -0.28 9.42 3.85
C ALA A 59 0.70 8.59 4.68
N ILE A 60 0.35 8.32 5.94
CA ILE A 60 1.19 7.50 6.82
C ILE A 60 1.23 6.05 6.33
N GLN A 61 0.09 5.46 5.93
CA GLN A 61 0.06 4.08 5.42
C GLN A 61 0.92 3.94 4.15
N LEU A 62 0.87 4.93 3.24
CA LEU A 62 1.72 4.95 2.04
C LEU A 62 3.20 5.12 2.39
N ALA A 63 3.53 6.03 3.32
CA ALA A 63 4.89 6.20 3.79
C ALA A 63 5.44 4.92 4.44
N SER A 64 4.64 4.24 5.27
CA SER A 64 5.00 2.96 5.87
C SER A 64 5.28 1.89 4.81
N ALA A 65 4.42 1.78 3.80
CA ALA A 65 4.58 0.79 2.73
C ALA A 65 5.85 1.03 1.89
N LEU A 66 6.14 2.29 1.55
CA LEU A 66 7.38 2.66 0.86
C LEU A 66 8.61 2.41 1.74
N ALA A 67 8.52 2.72 3.03
CA ALA A 67 9.61 2.49 3.99
C ALA A 67 9.86 1.00 4.27
N SER A 68 8.88 0.12 4.05
CA SER A 68 9.04 -1.34 4.19
C SER A 68 9.35 -2.05 2.87
N ASP A 69 9.76 -1.31 1.82
CA ASP A 69 10.03 -1.85 0.48
C ASP A 69 8.86 -2.66 -0.10
N ALA A 70 7.63 -2.30 0.26
CA ALA A 70 6.46 -2.95 -0.29
C ALA A 70 6.37 -2.66 -1.79
N THR A 71 6.04 -3.68 -2.58
CA THR A 71 5.86 -3.57 -4.04
C THR A 71 4.41 -3.29 -4.43
N LEU A 72 3.47 -3.55 -3.52
CA LEU A 72 2.04 -3.43 -3.76
C LEU A 72 1.34 -2.86 -2.52
N PHE A 73 0.55 -1.82 -2.73
CA PHE A 73 -0.30 -1.22 -1.69
C PHE A 73 -1.73 -1.68 -1.87
N PHE A 74 -2.37 -2.18 -0.80
CA PHE A 74 -3.78 -2.57 -0.78
C PHE A 74 -4.57 -1.65 0.15
N THR A 75 -5.76 -1.25 -0.27
CA THR A 75 -6.64 -0.43 0.56
C THR A 75 -8.11 -0.71 0.30
N ASN A 76 -8.91 -0.55 1.36
CA ASN A 76 -10.36 -0.57 1.29
C ASN A 76 -10.96 0.83 1.11
N ASP A 77 -10.14 1.88 1.08
CA ASP A 77 -10.59 3.23 0.79
C ASP A 77 -11.02 3.34 -0.69
N LEU A 78 -12.31 3.60 -0.91
CA LEU A 78 -12.90 3.72 -2.24
C LEU A 78 -12.41 4.95 -3.01
N SER A 79 -11.77 5.90 -2.35
CA SER A 79 -11.13 7.06 -2.98
C SER A 79 -9.79 6.72 -3.64
N LEU A 80 -9.23 5.54 -3.36
CA LEU A 80 -7.99 5.02 -3.94
C LEU A 80 -8.26 3.77 -4.79
N PRO A 81 -7.36 3.43 -5.74
CA PRO A 81 -7.41 2.11 -6.37
C PRO A 81 -7.26 1.02 -5.30
N ARG A 82 -8.05 -0.06 -5.40
CA ARG A 82 -8.06 -1.18 -4.44
C ARG A 82 -6.67 -1.76 -4.21
N ALA A 83 -5.86 -1.81 -5.26
CA ALA A 83 -4.45 -2.13 -5.18
C ALA A 83 -3.66 -1.36 -6.24
N PHE A 84 -2.44 -0.93 -5.91
CA PHE A 84 -1.53 -0.32 -6.90
C PHE A 84 -0.06 -0.54 -6.56
N PHE A 85 0.76 -0.61 -7.61
CA PHE A 85 2.20 -0.88 -7.49
C PHE A 85 2.94 0.31 -6.89
N LEU A 86 3.87 0.03 -5.99
CA LEU A 86 4.81 0.99 -5.43
C LEU A 86 6.20 0.69 -6.02
N PRO A 87 6.89 1.67 -6.62
CA PRO A 87 8.31 1.51 -6.87
C PRO A 87 9.02 1.55 -5.52
N GLY A 88 9.96 0.63 -5.30
CA GLY A 88 10.71 0.53 -4.05
C GLY A 88 11.53 1.78 -3.71
N ARG A 89 12.38 1.68 -2.68
CA ARG A 89 13.16 2.79 -2.08
C ARG A 89 14.03 3.67 -2.99
N SER A 90 14.13 3.43 -4.30
CA SER A 90 14.84 4.32 -5.21
C SER A 90 14.05 5.61 -5.48
N LEU A 91 14.00 6.51 -4.51
CA LEU A 91 13.51 7.88 -4.74
C LEU A 91 14.42 8.90 -4.06
N PRO A 92 15.41 9.44 -4.78
CA PRO A 92 15.90 10.78 -4.50
C PRO A 92 14.85 11.84 -4.86
N HIS A 93 13.90 11.59 -5.78
CA HIS A 93 12.97 12.64 -6.22
C HIS A 93 11.58 12.11 -6.59
N LEU A 94 10.58 12.47 -5.78
CA LEU A 94 9.15 12.17 -5.90
C LEU A 94 8.46 12.59 -7.22
N HIS A 95 9.15 13.11 -8.24
CA HIS A 95 8.56 13.76 -9.43
C HIS A 95 7.75 12.83 -10.39
N GLN A 96 7.61 11.53 -10.12
CA GLN A 96 7.06 10.57 -11.09
C GLN A 96 5.65 10.00 -10.80
N PHE A 97 4.91 10.45 -9.78
CA PHE A 97 3.55 9.89 -9.48
C PHE A 97 2.33 10.80 -9.75
N PRO A 98 2.12 11.37 -10.94
CA PRO A 98 0.84 12.04 -11.22
C PRO A 98 -0.32 11.06 -11.47
N SER A 99 -0.07 9.83 -11.94
CA SER A 99 -1.10 8.98 -12.56
C SER A 99 -1.76 7.95 -11.64
N LEU A 100 -1.12 7.53 -10.54
CA LEU A 100 -1.66 6.49 -9.65
C LEU A 100 -2.69 7.01 -8.62
N LEU A 101 -2.70 8.32 -8.38
CA LEU A 101 -3.53 8.96 -7.35
C LEU A 101 -4.56 9.97 -7.94
N ARG A 102 -4.75 9.97 -9.27
CA ARG A 102 -5.79 10.80 -9.91
C ARG A 102 -6.98 9.92 -10.34
N PRO A 103 -8.22 10.25 -9.93
CA PRO A 103 -9.42 9.53 -10.33
C PRO A 103 -9.60 9.44 -11.86
N GLU A 104 -9.08 10.42 -12.61
CA GLU A 104 -9.27 10.56 -14.05
C GLU A 104 -8.36 9.65 -14.91
N ALA A 105 -7.26 9.13 -14.35
CA ALA A 105 -6.39 8.18 -15.05
C ALA A 105 -7.06 6.79 -15.24
N ARG A 106 -8.16 6.56 -14.53
CA ARG A 106 -8.91 5.30 -14.44
C ARG A 106 -9.47 4.83 -15.78
N GLN A 107 -10.07 5.72 -16.58
CA GLN A 107 -10.78 5.30 -17.80
C GLN A 107 -9.87 4.85 -18.94
N ARG A 108 -8.66 5.42 -19.07
CA ARG A 108 -7.74 5.07 -20.17
C ARG A 108 -6.91 3.81 -19.89
N GLN A 109 -6.72 3.46 -18.63
CA GLN A 109 -5.81 2.38 -18.24
C GLN A 109 -6.56 1.08 -17.96
N GLU A 110 -7.79 1.14 -17.44
CA GLU A 110 -8.68 -0.03 -17.33
C GLU A 110 -9.02 -0.59 -18.73
N GLN A 111 -9.34 0.25 -19.73
CA GLN A 111 -9.58 -0.23 -21.11
C GLN A 111 -8.35 -0.88 -21.77
N LYS A 112 -7.13 -0.54 -21.34
CA LYS A 112 -5.90 -1.16 -21.85
C LYS A 112 -5.58 -2.47 -21.13
N LEU A 113 -5.87 -2.59 -19.83
CA LEU A 113 -5.48 -3.76 -19.04
C LEU A 113 -6.34 -5.02 -19.31
N PHE A 114 -7.56 -4.85 -19.83
CA PHE A 114 -8.51 -5.95 -20.06
C PHE A 114 -8.60 -6.47 -21.50
N HIS A 115 -7.63 -6.15 -22.38
CA HIS A 115 -7.56 -6.82 -23.69
C HIS A 115 -7.01 -8.25 -23.53
N PRO A 116 -7.65 -9.29 -24.11
CA PRO A 116 -7.32 -10.71 -23.88
C PRO A 116 -6.02 -11.20 -24.54
N GLY A 117 -5.01 -10.33 -24.69
CA GLY A 117 -3.72 -10.64 -25.30
C GLY A 117 -2.51 -9.90 -24.72
N LEU A 118 -2.65 -9.16 -23.61
CA LEU A 118 -1.52 -8.42 -23.03
C LEU A 118 -0.71 -9.28 -22.07
N ARG A 119 0.47 -9.71 -22.53
CA ARG A 119 1.56 -10.17 -21.67
C ARG A 119 2.05 -8.97 -20.85
N LEU A 120 2.03 -9.10 -19.52
CA LEU A 120 2.70 -8.15 -18.64
C LEU A 120 4.21 -8.24 -18.91
N GLU A 121 4.73 -7.35 -19.75
CA GLU A 121 6.18 -7.17 -19.84
C GLU A 121 6.65 -6.42 -18.59
N LEU A 122 7.42 -7.12 -17.76
CA LEU A 122 8.12 -6.54 -16.63
C LEU A 122 9.13 -5.50 -17.15
N PRO A 123 9.32 -4.36 -16.46
CA PRO A 123 10.31 -3.37 -16.83
C PRO A 123 11.73 -3.98 -16.85
N PRO A 124 12.63 -3.45 -17.69
CA PRO A 124 13.88 -4.10 -18.10
C PRO A 124 14.91 -4.35 -16.99
N ASP A 125 14.71 -3.78 -15.78
CA ASP A 125 15.65 -3.87 -14.66
C ASP A 125 15.28 -4.92 -13.59
N VAL A 126 14.35 -5.83 -13.88
CA VAL A 126 14.08 -6.97 -12.98
C VAL A 126 15.02 -8.13 -13.33
N SER A 127 16.02 -8.36 -12.47
CA SER A 127 16.98 -9.47 -12.57
C SER A 127 16.28 -10.83 -12.79
N PRO A 128 16.83 -11.76 -13.60
CA PRO A 128 16.06 -12.86 -14.21
C PRO A 128 15.66 -14.01 -13.29
N SER A 129 15.89 -13.93 -11.97
CA SER A 129 15.75 -15.08 -11.06
C SER A 129 14.31 -15.42 -10.65
N LEU A 130 13.30 -14.67 -11.13
CA LEU A 130 11.87 -14.94 -10.87
C LEU A 130 11.07 -15.22 -12.14
N SER A 131 11.71 -15.85 -13.14
CA SER A 131 11.00 -16.49 -14.25
C SER A 131 10.59 -17.93 -13.87
N ARG A 132 9.62 -18.07 -12.97
CA ARG A 132 8.83 -19.31 -12.86
C ARG A 132 7.40 -19.05 -13.33
N SER A 133 7.09 -19.63 -14.47
CA SER A 133 5.83 -19.58 -15.19
C SER A 133 4.68 -20.13 -14.33
N PHE A 134 3.66 -19.32 -14.09
CA PHE A 134 2.35 -19.82 -13.67
C PHE A 134 1.58 -20.25 -14.93
N SER A 135 1.46 -21.56 -15.13
CA SER A 135 0.49 -22.13 -16.08
C SER A 135 -0.78 -22.46 -15.29
N PHE A 136 -1.88 -21.79 -15.62
CA PHE A 136 -3.21 -22.21 -15.17
C PHE A 136 -3.79 -23.16 -16.23
N ARG A 137 -4.15 -24.37 -15.80
CA ARG A 137 -5.17 -25.21 -16.44
C ARG A 137 -6.50 -24.94 -15.76
#